data_AF-A0A7C2SMK8-F1
#
_entry.id   AF-A0A7C2SMK8-F1
#
_cell.length_a   1.000
_cell.length_b   1.000
_cell.length_c   1.000
_cell.angle_alpha   90.00
_cell.angle_beta   90.00
_cell.angle_gamma   90.00
#
_symmetry.space_group_name_H-M   'P 1'
#
loop_
_entity.id
_entity.type
_entity.pdbx_description
1 polymer ?
#
loop_
_entity_poly.entity_id
_entity_poly.type
_entity_poly.pdbx_seq_one_letter_code
_entity_poly.pdbx_strand_id
1 'polypeptide(L)'
;MKYIISYSSLLLLAALLFWGCAEIRDDITAPQEVKVHGKDAMNANSDKFHSFLVKDEGIYNCQTCHAADYSGGITNFSCSDVYCHPTITVHQEGIKNPYSENFHGLYIANTDSFYECQSCHGPLWAGGVITPGCESCHKGIGVHTDGIKNPTSEDFHGNFIRVNGWDMHMCSQCHGEDYGGGLTSTTCLTCHRSENGPESCNTCHGNFSDPTQIAPPQGTNNETSTTAAAVGAHQLHLHGIAIAQNVACNECHIVPSEFKSAGHIDGTPRAELTFGAFTNLGPSQAYYDFDELTCQNTYCHGNFEFFASESQYPFAYTGEKMEGNNFSPIWNKVDGTQAACGTCHGEIDSNGQLISALPKGHYGDFSLTTCATCHRGVVNENGEIIDPTKHINGQIDVFD
;
A
#
# COMPACT_ATOMS: atom_id res chain seq x y z
N MET A 1 -81.78 62.65 -39.45
CA MET A 1 -82.14 62.97 -38.06
C MET A 1 -81.03 62.44 -37.17
N LYS A 2 -80.57 63.25 -36.22
CA LYS A 2 -79.25 63.21 -35.58
C LYS A 2 -78.95 61.87 -34.86
N TYR A 3 -77.76 61.34 -35.11
CA TYR A 3 -77.15 60.27 -34.31
C TYR A 3 -76.82 60.80 -32.92
N ILE A 4 -77.53 60.33 -31.89
CA ILE A 4 -77.10 60.50 -30.50
C ILE A 4 -76.20 59.31 -30.21
N ILE A 5 -74.91 59.46 -30.51
CA ILE A 5 -73.89 58.52 -30.06
C ILE A 5 -73.69 58.81 -28.57
N SER A 6 -74.05 57.85 -27.73
CA SER A 6 -73.89 57.93 -26.28
C SER A 6 -72.39 57.96 -25.94
N TYR A 7 -71.87 59.14 -25.62
CA TYR A 7 -70.49 59.34 -25.17
C TYR A 7 -70.20 58.67 -23.82
N SER A 8 -71.22 58.18 -23.11
CA SER A 8 -71.08 57.54 -21.80
C SER A 8 -70.32 56.21 -21.85
N SER A 9 -70.42 55.46 -22.94
CA SER A 9 -69.74 54.16 -23.07
C SER A 9 -68.25 54.30 -23.39
N LEU A 10 -67.85 55.34 -24.15
CA LEU A 10 -66.45 55.61 -24.46
C LEU A 10 -65.71 56.22 -23.25
N LEU A 11 -66.39 57.07 -22.47
CA LEU A 11 -65.86 57.62 -21.22
C LEU A 11 -65.65 56.54 -20.15
N LEU A 12 -66.56 55.55 -20.06
CA LEU A 12 -66.39 54.42 -19.14
C LEU A 12 -65.21 53.52 -19.54
N LEU A 13 -65.03 53.27 -20.84
CA LEU A 13 -63.94 52.43 -21.35
C LEU A 13 -62.58 53.13 -21.18
N ALA A 14 -62.51 54.45 -21.40
CA ALA A 14 -61.32 55.24 -21.13
C ALA A 14 -60.99 55.29 -19.63
N ALA A 15 -62.00 55.46 -18.76
CA ALA A 15 -61.79 55.43 -17.31
C ALA A 15 -61.30 54.07 -16.80
N LEU A 16 -61.78 52.96 -17.37
CA LEU A 16 -61.31 51.61 -17.07
C LEU A 16 -59.87 51.35 -17.55
N LEU A 17 -59.47 51.94 -18.68
CA LEU A 17 -58.08 51.86 -19.18
C LEU A 17 -57.10 52.71 -18.36
N PHE A 18 -57.55 53.82 -17.75
CA PHE A 18 -56.70 54.63 -16.87
C PHE A 18 -56.61 54.10 -15.43
N TRP A 19 -57.61 53.37 -14.92
CA TRP A 19 -57.54 52.71 -13.61
C TRP A 19 -56.76 51.39 -13.62
N GLY A 20 -56.57 50.73 -14.78
CA GLY A 20 -55.87 49.45 -14.87
C GLY A 20 -54.34 49.51 -14.91
N CYS A 21 -53.73 50.71 -14.99
CA CYS A 21 -52.28 50.85 -15.18
C CYS A 21 -51.59 51.81 -14.20
N ALA A 22 -52.23 52.20 -13.10
CA ALA A 22 -51.68 53.20 -12.17
C ALA A 22 -51.58 52.73 -10.70
N GLU A 23 -51.65 51.42 -10.44
CA GLU A 23 -51.11 50.90 -9.18
C GLU A 23 -49.64 50.56 -9.40
N ILE A 24 -48.78 51.51 -9.05
CA ILE A 24 -47.39 51.17 -8.69
C ILE A 24 -47.52 50.12 -7.59
N ARG A 25 -46.95 48.93 -7.81
CA ARG A 25 -46.75 47.99 -6.71
C ARG A 25 -45.83 48.68 -5.72
N ASP A 26 -46.38 49.29 -4.67
CA ASP A 26 -45.58 49.85 -3.56
C ASP A 26 -44.89 48.75 -2.74
N ASP A 27 -45.14 47.48 -3.09
CA ASP A 27 -44.56 46.28 -2.51
C ASP A 27 -43.43 45.70 -3.39
N ILE A 28 -42.71 46.53 -4.14
CA ILE A 28 -41.35 46.17 -4.54
C ILE A 28 -40.52 46.41 -3.29
N THR A 29 -40.23 45.34 -2.54
CA THR A 29 -39.18 45.37 -1.53
C THR A 29 -37.98 46.06 -2.16
N ALA A 30 -37.54 47.18 -1.55
CA ALA A 30 -36.35 47.87 -2.00
C ALA A 30 -35.26 46.81 -2.20
N PRO A 31 -34.58 46.79 -3.37
CA PRO A 31 -33.55 45.78 -3.61
C PRO A 31 -32.60 45.84 -2.44
N GLN A 32 -32.44 44.71 -1.77
CA GLN A 32 -31.57 44.59 -0.62
C GLN A 32 -30.22 45.16 -1.04
N GLU A 33 -29.67 46.11 -0.28
CA GLU A 33 -28.41 46.75 -0.63
C GLU A 33 -27.33 45.66 -0.69
N VAL A 34 -26.96 45.23 -1.90
CA VAL A 34 -26.02 44.14 -2.10
C VAL A 34 -24.61 44.70 -1.85
N LYS A 35 -24.16 44.66 -0.59
CA LYS A 35 -22.83 45.16 -0.16
C LYS A 35 -21.65 44.27 -0.56
N VAL A 36 -21.78 43.53 -1.67
CA VAL A 36 -20.75 42.57 -2.12
C VAL A 36 -19.68 43.19 -3.04
N HIS A 37 -19.81 44.47 -3.43
CA HIS A 37 -18.85 45.16 -4.32
C HIS A 37 -18.37 46.51 -3.76
N GLY A 38 -17.66 46.50 -2.63
CA GLY A 38 -17.04 47.71 -2.07
C GLY A 38 -15.79 48.18 -2.84
N LYS A 39 -15.34 49.43 -2.61
CA LYS A 39 -14.17 50.01 -3.32
C LYS A 39 -12.89 49.17 -3.23
N ASP A 40 -12.77 48.37 -2.16
CA ASP A 40 -11.59 47.57 -1.85
C ASP A 40 -11.76 46.08 -2.22
N ALA A 41 -12.89 45.69 -2.85
CA ALA A 41 -13.19 44.29 -3.20
C ALA A 41 -12.17 43.65 -4.16
N MET A 42 -11.49 44.45 -4.98
CA MET A 42 -10.45 43.98 -5.90
C MET A 42 -9.03 44.22 -5.39
N ASN A 43 -8.86 44.70 -4.15
CA ASN A 43 -7.55 44.95 -3.54
C ASN A 43 -7.13 43.73 -2.71
N ALA A 44 -6.17 42.93 -3.22
CA ALA A 44 -5.67 41.74 -2.54
C ALA A 44 -5.06 41.99 -1.15
N ASN A 45 -4.70 43.24 -0.82
CA ASN A 45 -4.18 43.63 0.49
C ASN A 45 -5.25 44.13 1.46
N SER A 46 -6.52 44.16 1.06
CA SER A 46 -7.62 44.59 1.91
C SER A 46 -8.28 43.39 2.60
N ASP A 47 -8.70 43.61 3.84
CA ASP A 47 -9.63 42.77 4.59
C ASP A 47 -11.02 42.62 3.92
N LYS A 48 -11.31 43.41 2.89
CA LYS A 48 -12.54 43.38 2.09
C LYS A 48 -12.34 42.77 0.71
N PHE A 49 -11.20 42.14 0.45
CA PHE A 49 -10.94 41.47 -0.83
C PHE A 49 -12.02 40.42 -1.12
N HIS A 50 -12.42 40.28 -2.39
CA HIS A 50 -13.56 39.45 -2.78
C HIS A 50 -13.42 37.99 -2.40
N SER A 51 -12.20 37.48 -2.14
CA SER A 51 -12.02 36.14 -1.61
C SER A 51 -12.77 35.96 -0.28
N PHE A 52 -12.71 36.90 0.65
CA PHE A 52 -13.44 36.79 1.93
C PHE A 52 -14.97 36.78 1.73
N LEU A 53 -15.48 37.49 0.73
CA LEU A 53 -16.90 37.45 0.37
C LEU A 53 -17.29 36.08 -0.22
N VAL A 54 -16.46 35.51 -1.09
CA VAL A 54 -16.67 34.16 -1.63
C VAL A 54 -16.61 33.09 -0.52
N LYS A 55 -15.76 33.28 0.50
CA LYS A 55 -15.69 32.40 1.67
C LYS A 55 -16.99 32.43 2.46
N ASP A 56 -17.49 33.63 2.78
CA ASP A 56 -18.59 33.81 3.71
C ASP A 56 -19.94 33.50 3.06
N GLU A 57 -20.11 33.88 1.78
CA GLU A 57 -21.38 33.69 1.05
C GLU A 57 -21.40 32.42 0.19
N GLY A 58 -20.25 31.85 -0.16
CA GLY A 58 -20.15 30.70 -1.06
C GLY A 58 -20.28 31.08 -2.54
N ILE A 59 -19.43 30.48 -3.38
CA ILE A 59 -19.29 30.87 -4.80
C ILE A 59 -20.57 30.67 -5.64
N TYR A 60 -21.44 29.72 -5.27
CA TYR A 60 -22.68 29.45 -6.01
C TYR A 60 -23.71 30.59 -5.85
N ASN A 61 -23.69 31.32 -4.73
CA ASN A 61 -24.62 32.44 -4.52
C ASN A 61 -24.36 33.60 -5.50
N CYS A 62 -23.12 33.74 -5.98
CA CYS A 62 -22.74 34.75 -6.96
C CYS A 62 -23.36 34.50 -8.35
N GLN A 63 -23.74 33.25 -8.68
CA GLN A 63 -24.31 32.88 -9.99
C GLN A 63 -25.64 33.58 -10.27
N THR A 64 -26.35 33.99 -9.21
CA THR A 64 -27.59 34.78 -9.29
C THR A 64 -27.42 36.04 -10.13
N CYS A 65 -26.25 36.67 -10.06
CA CYS A 65 -25.94 37.92 -10.76
C CYS A 65 -24.89 37.73 -11.88
N HIS A 66 -23.93 36.82 -11.69
CA HIS A 66 -22.79 36.64 -12.59
C HIS A 66 -22.97 35.52 -13.63
N ALA A 67 -24.18 34.98 -13.78
CA ALA A 67 -24.52 33.78 -14.56
C ALA A 67 -23.97 32.48 -13.96
N ALA A 68 -24.54 31.34 -14.38
CA ALA A 68 -24.18 30.02 -13.88
C ALA A 68 -22.72 29.65 -14.16
N ASP A 69 -22.16 30.16 -15.26
CA ASP A 69 -20.77 29.95 -15.68
C ASP A 69 -19.84 31.10 -15.27
N TYR A 70 -20.31 32.08 -14.50
CA TYR A 70 -19.54 33.26 -14.10
C TYR A 70 -19.05 34.14 -15.26
N SER A 71 -19.65 34.03 -16.45
CA SER A 71 -19.32 34.85 -17.63
C SER A 71 -19.75 36.33 -17.51
N GLY A 72 -20.41 36.68 -16.41
CA GLY A 72 -20.72 38.06 -16.02
C GLY A 72 -22.20 38.43 -16.03
N GLY A 73 -23.08 37.54 -16.51
CA GLY A 73 -24.54 37.65 -16.33
C GLY A 73 -25.11 39.07 -16.49
N ILE A 74 -25.87 39.52 -15.50
CA ILE A 74 -26.48 40.87 -15.50
C ILE A 74 -25.50 41.98 -15.08
N THR A 75 -24.33 41.63 -14.54
CA THR A 75 -23.32 42.59 -14.08
C THR A 75 -22.32 42.97 -15.18
N ASN A 76 -22.28 42.21 -16.29
CA ASN A 76 -21.26 42.29 -17.34
C ASN A 76 -19.82 42.20 -16.81
N PHE A 77 -19.63 41.56 -15.65
CA PHE A 77 -18.31 41.37 -15.04
C PHE A 77 -18.00 39.87 -14.91
N SER A 78 -17.14 39.38 -15.80
CA SER A 78 -16.76 37.98 -15.88
C SER A 78 -15.66 37.62 -14.89
N CYS A 79 -15.88 36.59 -14.09
CA CYS A 79 -14.84 35.98 -13.27
C CYS A 79 -13.98 35.01 -14.10
N SER A 80 -14.55 34.47 -15.17
CA SER A 80 -13.91 33.49 -16.06
C SER A 80 -13.03 34.10 -17.15
N ASP A 81 -12.78 35.41 -17.08
CA ASP A 81 -11.85 36.09 -17.98
C ASP A 81 -10.41 35.58 -17.77
N VAL A 82 -9.59 35.61 -18.82
CA VAL A 82 -8.19 35.17 -18.84
C VAL A 82 -7.33 35.92 -17.82
N TYR A 83 -7.75 37.11 -17.42
CA TYR A 83 -7.07 37.95 -16.43
C TYR A 83 -7.56 37.76 -14.99
N CYS A 84 -8.59 36.93 -14.77
CA CYS A 84 -9.16 36.65 -13.45
C CYS A 84 -9.00 35.17 -13.09
N HIS A 85 -10.04 34.37 -13.28
CA HIS A 85 -10.06 32.95 -12.93
C HIS A 85 -10.62 32.13 -14.10
N PRO A 86 -9.84 31.89 -15.17
CA PRO A 86 -10.33 31.21 -16.38
C PRO A 86 -10.89 29.80 -16.10
N THR A 87 -10.45 29.15 -15.03
CA THR A 87 -10.90 27.80 -14.60
C THR A 87 -12.11 27.82 -13.67
N ILE A 88 -12.61 28.98 -13.27
CA ILE A 88 -13.69 29.10 -12.26
C ILE A 88 -14.99 28.45 -12.71
N THR A 89 -15.19 28.35 -14.02
CA THR A 89 -16.33 27.74 -14.70
C THR A 89 -16.52 26.27 -14.32
N VAL A 90 -15.52 25.60 -13.74
CA VAL A 90 -15.62 24.23 -13.24
C VAL A 90 -16.62 24.10 -12.07
N HIS A 91 -16.89 25.19 -11.34
CA HIS A 91 -17.82 25.21 -10.20
C HIS A 91 -19.29 25.22 -10.65
N GLN A 92 -19.73 24.09 -11.20
CA GLN A 92 -21.11 23.86 -11.62
C GLN A 92 -21.77 22.74 -10.80
N GLU A 93 -23.10 22.65 -10.92
CA GLU A 93 -23.84 21.54 -10.33
C GLU A 93 -23.29 20.20 -10.84
N GLY A 94 -23.10 19.25 -9.93
CA GLY A 94 -22.53 17.95 -10.25
C GLY A 94 -21.00 17.88 -10.23
N ILE A 95 -20.26 18.94 -9.88
CA ILE A 95 -18.78 18.93 -9.81
C ILE A 95 -18.20 17.80 -8.94
N LYS A 96 -18.91 17.37 -7.90
CA LYS A 96 -18.48 16.27 -7.00
C LYS A 96 -19.03 14.90 -7.39
N ASN A 97 -19.91 14.80 -8.40
CA ASN A 97 -20.55 13.55 -8.79
C ASN A 97 -19.74 12.90 -9.93
N PRO A 98 -19.11 11.72 -9.73
CA PRO A 98 -18.32 11.05 -10.77
C PRO A 98 -19.10 10.69 -12.04
N TYR A 99 -20.44 10.65 -11.97
CA TYR A 99 -21.32 10.35 -13.10
C TYR A 99 -21.83 11.61 -13.82
N SER A 100 -21.47 12.81 -13.35
CA SER A 100 -21.85 14.07 -13.97
C SER A 100 -20.90 14.43 -15.11
N GLU A 101 -21.41 15.05 -16.17
CA GLU A 101 -20.58 15.67 -17.22
C GLU A 101 -19.71 16.81 -16.67
N ASN A 102 -20.15 17.44 -15.58
CA ASN A 102 -19.44 18.52 -14.89
C ASN A 102 -18.45 18.03 -13.82
N PHE A 103 -18.20 16.72 -13.73
CA PHE A 103 -17.29 16.16 -12.72
C PHE A 103 -15.89 16.78 -12.83
N HIS A 104 -15.34 17.30 -11.72
CA HIS A 104 -14.02 17.95 -11.75
C HIS A 104 -12.90 17.02 -12.26
N GLY A 105 -12.99 15.72 -12.02
CA GLY A 105 -12.01 14.76 -12.53
C GLY A 105 -11.96 14.72 -14.07
N LEU A 106 -13.09 14.94 -14.75
CA LEU A 106 -13.12 15.07 -16.22
C LEU A 106 -12.43 16.34 -16.68
N TYR A 107 -12.62 17.45 -15.96
CA TYR A 107 -11.95 18.71 -16.29
C TYR A 107 -10.43 18.58 -16.16
N ILE A 108 -9.95 18.00 -15.06
CA ILE A 108 -8.52 17.79 -14.80
C ILE A 108 -7.91 16.82 -15.81
N ALA A 109 -8.62 15.75 -16.17
CA ALA A 109 -8.12 14.77 -17.14
C ALA A 109 -8.00 15.32 -18.58
N ASN A 110 -8.77 16.34 -18.92
CA ASN A 110 -8.83 16.91 -20.27
C ASN A 110 -8.13 18.28 -20.40
N THR A 111 -7.52 18.80 -19.32
CA THR A 111 -6.86 20.10 -19.32
C THR A 111 -5.53 20.04 -18.55
N ASP A 112 -4.55 20.83 -19.00
CA ASP A 112 -3.27 21.00 -18.28
C ASP A 112 -3.34 22.10 -17.20
N SER A 113 -4.55 22.54 -16.82
CA SER A 113 -4.78 23.66 -15.92
C SER A 113 -4.82 23.27 -14.44
N PHE A 114 -4.40 22.05 -14.07
CA PHE A 114 -4.48 21.57 -12.69
C PHE A 114 -3.86 22.57 -11.70
N TYR A 115 -2.65 23.06 -11.96
CA TYR A 115 -1.93 23.99 -11.09
C TYR A 115 -2.58 25.36 -10.94
N GLU A 116 -3.42 25.80 -11.89
CA GLU A 116 -4.12 27.08 -11.80
C GLU A 116 -5.12 27.09 -10.63
N CYS A 117 -5.63 25.91 -10.24
CA CYS A 117 -6.53 25.77 -9.10
C CYS A 117 -5.84 26.10 -7.74
N GLN A 118 -4.50 26.08 -7.66
CA GLN A 118 -3.75 26.37 -6.42
C GLN A 118 -3.98 27.80 -5.93
N SER A 119 -4.35 28.74 -6.82
CA SER A 119 -4.63 30.13 -6.45
C SER A 119 -5.72 30.24 -5.39
N CYS A 120 -6.68 29.30 -5.40
CA CYS A 120 -7.81 29.27 -4.48
C CYS A 120 -7.76 28.08 -3.52
N HIS A 121 -7.20 26.94 -3.93
CA HIS A 121 -7.11 25.71 -3.14
C HIS A 121 -5.81 25.56 -2.33
N GLY A 122 -4.90 26.53 -2.46
CA GLY A 122 -3.64 26.56 -1.75
C GLY A 122 -2.54 25.73 -2.42
N PRO A 123 -1.26 26.00 -2.11
CA PRO A 123 -0.11 25.36 -2.76
C PRO A 123 0.02 23.85 -2.45
N LEU A 124 -0.61 23.37 -1.37
CA LEU A 124 -0.64 21.96 -0.97
C LEU A 124 -2.02 21.32 -1.10
N TRP A 125 -2.99 22.02 -1.71
CA TRP A 125 -4.37 21.52 -1.87
C TRP A 125 -5.08 21.19 -0.54
N ALA A 126 -4.51 21.58 0.60
CA ALA A 126 -5.12 21.50 1.92
C ALA A 126 -6.32 22.47 2.08
N GLY A 127 -6.60 23.26 1.05
CA GLY A 127 -7.60 24.31 1.05
C GLY A 127 -6.96 25.67 1.29
N GLY A 128 -7.69 26.71 0.88
CA GLY A 128 -7.33 28.10 1.12
C GLY A 128 -8.25 28.75 2.14
N VAL A 129 -8.15 30.08 2.26
CA VAL A 129 -9.09 30.90 3.04
C VAL A 129 -10.55 30.68 2.57
N ILE A 130 -10.75 30.28 1.31
CA ILE A 130 -12.03 30.26 0.56
C ILE A 130 -12.55 28.88 0.16
N THR A 131 -11.76 27.82 0.23
CA THR A 131 -12.10 26.53 -0.42
C THR A 131 -11.86 25.33 0.50
N PRO A 132 -12.67 24.26 0.37
CA PRO A 132 -12.36 23.01 1.04
C PRO A 132 -11.06 22.42 0.49
N GLY A 133 -10.28 21.82 1.38
CA GLY A 133 -9.13 21.03 1.01
C GLY A 133 -9.54 19.80 0.19
N CYS A 134 -8.77 19.53 -0.86
CA CYS A 134 -8.92 18.33 -1.68
C CYS A 134 -8.71 17.07 -0.83
N GLU A 135 -7.96 17.17 0.28
CA GLU A 135 -7.73 16.11 1.27
C GLU A 135 -9.01 15.47 1.85
N SER A 136 -10.13 16.20 1.85
CA SER A 136 -11.42 15.70 2.34
C SER A 136 -11.95 14.50 1.54
N CYS A 137 -11.59 14.41 0.26
CA CYS A 137 -11.91 13.25 -0.60
C CYS A 137 -10.64 12.54 -1.09
N HIS A 138 -9.55 13.28 -1.33
CA HIS A 138 -8.26 12.77 -1.80
C HIS A 138 -7.23 12.76 -0.66
N LYS A 139 -7.39 11.83 0.29
CA LYS A 139 -6.53 11.74 1.49
C LYS A 139 -5.04 11.68 1.17
N GLY A 140 -4.66 11.10 0.02
CA GLY A 140 -3.27 11.04 -0.46
C GLY A 140 -2.59 12.40 -0.63
N ILE A 141 -3.34 13.49 -0.76
CA ILE A 141 -2.77 14.84 -0.87
C ILE A 141 -2.08 15.28 0.41
N GLY A 142 -2.64 14.93 1.58
CA GLY A 142 -2.14 15.36 2.88
C GLY A 142 -0.73 14.87 3.21
N VAL A 143 -0.20 13.90 2.45
CA VAL A 143 1.17 13.39 2.61
C VAL A 143 2.23 14.40 2.16
N HIS A 144 1.86 15.42 1.37
CA HIS A 144 2.78 16.43 0.82
C HIS A 144 3.16 17.51 1.85
N THR A 145 3.76 17.08 2.94
CA THR A 145 4.27 17.94 4.02
C THR A 145 5.79 17.97 4.04
N ASP A 146 6.36 18.88 4.82
CA ASP A 146 7.79 18.86 5.11
C ASP A 146 8.14 17.52 5.79
N GLY A 147 9.21 16.87 5.33
CA GLY A 147 9.61 15.56 5.85
C GLY A 147 9.14 14.35 5.05
N ILE A 148 8.25 14.53 4.05
CA ILE A 148 7.76 13.43 3.18
C ILE A 148 8.88 12.56 2.60
N LYS A 149 10.05 13.12 2.27
CA LYS A 149 11.21 12.40 1.70
C LYS A 149 12.20 11.86 2.74
N ASN A 150 12.02 12.15 4.02
CA ASN A 150 12.97 11.77 5.07
C ASN A 150 12.49 10.49 5.79
N PRO A 151 13.17 9.34 5.64
CA PRO A 151 12.75 8.08 6.27
C PRO A 151 12.66 8.11 7.80
N THR A 152 13.29 9.09 8.46
CA THR A 152 13.25 9.25 9.93
C THR A 152 12.16 10.20 10.41
N SER A 153 11.44 10.86 9.49
CA SER A 153 10.34 11.76 9.82
C SER A 153 9.07 10.98 10.15
N GLU A 154 8.27 11.49 11.08
CA GLU A 154 6.91 10.98 11.33
C GLU A 154 6.04 11.13 10.06
N ASP A 155 6.26 12.21 9.29
CA ASP A 155 5.60 12.54 8.04
C ASP A 155 6.15 11.79 6.81
N PHE A 156 7.05 10.82 7.01
CA PHE A 156 7.60 10.03 5.91
C PHE A 156 6.48 9.31 5.13
N HIS A 157 6.49 9.40 3.80
CA HIS A 157 5.44 8.80 2.95
C HIS A 157 5.26 7.30 3.17
N GLY A 158 6.33 6.56 3.51
CA GLY A 158 6.23 5.14 3.84
C GLY A 158 5.34 4.86 5.05
N ASN A 159 5.30 5.76 6.05
CA ASN A 159 4.37 5.64 7.17
C ASN A 159 2.93 5.87 6.74
N PHE A 160 2.69 6.87 5.89
CA PHE A 160 1.37 7.15 5.34
C PHE A 160 0.82 5.96 4.54
N ILE A 161 1.64 5.37 3.66
CA ILE A 161 1.25 4.21 2.86
C ILE A 161 0.89 3.03 3.77
N ARG A 162 1.71 2.74 4.78
CA ARG A 162 1.50 1.65 5.74
C ARG A 162 0.19 1.76 6.52
N VAL A 163 -0.15 2.94 7.05
CA VAL A 163 -1.40 3.13 7.82
C VAL A 163 -2.65 3.16 6.94
N ASN A 164 -2.49 3.37 5.62
CA ASN A 164 -3.56 3.32 4.63
C ASN A 164 -3.58 1.97 3.88
N GLY A 165 -3.11 0.88 4.51
CA GLY A 165 -3.24 -0.47 3.97
C GLY A 165 -2.42 -0.71 2.70
N TRP A 166 -1.29 -0.02 2.56
CA TRP A 166 -0.40 -0.12 1.41
C TRP A 166 -1.04 0.29 0.08
N ASP A 167 -2.10 1.11 0.10
CA ASP A 167 -2.78 1.52 -1.12
C ASP A 167 -1.96 2.55 -1.93
N MET A 168 -1.33 2.07 -3.01
CA MET A 168 -0.59 2.89 -3.97
C MET A 168 -1.50 3.54 -5.02
N HIS A 169 -2.76 3.12 -5.14
CA HIS A 169 -3.68 3.67 -6.14
C HIS A 169 -3.91 5.17 -5.91
N MET A 170 -4.00 5.60 -4.65
CA MET A 170 -4.12 7.02 -4.28
C MET A 170 -3.00 7.89 -4.86
N CYS A 171 -1.79 7.34 -5.00
CA CYS A 171 -0.64 8.04 -5.55
C CYS A 171 -0.67 8.02 -7.08
N SER A 172 -0.95 6.85 -7.67
CA SER A 172 -0.96 6.66 -9.13
C SER A 172 -1.97 7.57 -9.87
N GLN A 173 -3.07 7.95 -9.21
CA GLN A 173 -4.08 8.87 -9.77
C GLN A 173 -3.50 10.23 -10.20
N CYS A 174 -2.45 10.70 -9.54
CA CYS A 174 -1.82 12.00 -9.82
C CYS A 174 -0.38 11.85 -10.37
N HIS A 175 0.36 10.84 -9.89
CA HIS A 175 1.75 10.61 -10.26
C HIS A 175 1.92 9.68 -11.48
N GLY A 176 0.82 9.21 -12.06
CA GLY A 176 0.80 8.26 -13.18
C GLY A 176 0.82 6.81 -12.72
N GLU A 177 0.27 5.90 -13.52
CA GLU A 177 0.30 4.45 -13.26
C GLU A 177 1.74 3.89 -13.23
N ASP A 178 2.65 4.54 -13.96
CA ASP A 178 4.09 4.22 -13.99
C ASP A 178 4.90 5.00 -12.94
N TYR A 179 4.25 5.85 -12.14
CA TYR A 179 4.90 6.76 -11.19
C TYR A 179 5.93 7.71 -11.83
N GLY A 180 5.83 7.91 -13.15
CA GLY A 180 6.70 8.72 -14.00
C GLY A 180 6.47 10.23 -13.86
N GLY A 181 5.47 10.65 -13.08
CA GLY A 181 5.16 12.04 -12.78
C GLY A 181 3.73 12.44 -13.11
N GLY A 182 3.08 11.74 -14.05
CA GLY A 182 1.67 11.94 -14.39
C GLY A 182 1.27 13.42 -14.51
N LEU A 183 0.12 13.77 -13.93
CA LEU A 183 -0.43 15.12 -13.87
C LEU A 183 0.46 16.11 -13.09
N THR A 184 1.27 15.60 -12.16
CA THR A 184 2.07 16.44 -11.24
C THR A 184 3.51 16.69 -11.70
N SER A 185 3.93 16.06 -12.81
CA SER A 185 5.32 16.02 -13.30
C SER A 185 6.38 15.57 -12.27
N THR A 186 5.97 15.11 -11.08
CA THR A 186 6.87 14.73 -9.98
C THR A 186 7.00 13.23 -9.94
N THR A 187 8.15 12.71 -10.36
CA THR A 187 8.40 11.28 -10.47
C THR A 187 8.92 10.64 -9.17
N CYS A 188 8.40 9.46 -8.83
CA CYS A 188 8.89 8.64 -7.73
C CYS A 188 10.15 7.84 -8.13
N LEU A 189 10.38 7.68 -9.44
CA LEU A 189 11.43 6.84 -10.03
C LEU A 189 12.85 7.39 -9.81
N THR A 190 12.98 8.62 -9.31
CA THR A 190 14.29 9.18 -8.93
C THR A 190 14.91 8.43 -7.75
N CYS A 191 14.08 8.03 -6.79
CA CYS A 191 14.49 7.28 -5.60
C CYS A 191 14.16 5.79 -5.74
N HIS A 192 12.99 5.45 -6.28
CA HIS A 192 12.55 4.07 -6.50
C HIS A 192 12.98 3.58 -7.88
N ARG A 193 14.24 3.17 -8.00
CA ARG A 193 14.89 2.86 -9.29
C ARG A 193 14.76 1.40 -9.72
N SER A 194 14.30 0.54 -8.83
CA SER A 194 14.07 -0.88 -9.12
C SER A 194 12.99 -1.04 -10.18
N GLU A 195 12.96 -2.22 -10.80
CA GLU A 195 11.86 -2.65 -11.66
C GLU A 195 10.52 -2.53 -10.88
N ASN A 196 9.47 -2.02 -11.52
CA ASN A 196 8.18 -1.64 -10.92
C ASN A 196 8.21 -0.43 -9.96
N GLY A 197 9.34 0.27 -9.85
CA GLY A 197 9.43 1.53 -9.12
C GLY A 197 9.03 1.38 -7.64
N PRO A 198 8.11 2.22 -7.12
CA PRO A 198 7.64 2.14 -5.73
C PRO A 198 6.98 0.80 -5.35
N GLU A 199 6.54 0.00 -6.33
CA GLU A 199 5.90 -1.30 -6.10
C GLU A 199 6.90 -2.48 -6.16
N SER A 200 8.20 -2.22 -6.31
CA SER A 200 9.23 -3.28 -6.25
C SER A 200 9.20 -4.01 -4.90
N CYS A 201 9.35 -5.34 -4.91
CA CYS A 201 9.24 -6.19 -3.71
C CYS A 201 10.16 -5.73 -2.57
N ASN A 202 11.40 -5.33 -2.90
CA ASN A 202 12.39 -4.89 -1.91
C ASN A 202 12.10 -3.51 -1.29
N THR A 203 11.06 -2.81 -1.77
CA THR A 203 10.69 -1.47 -1.28
C THR A 203 10.03 -1.52 0.09
N CYS A 204 9.10 -2.45 0.29
CA CYS A 204 8.29 -2.52 1.50
C CYS A 204 8.90 -3.46 2.54
N HIS A 205 9.47 -4.58 2.08
CA HIS A 205 10.14 -5.56 2.92
C HIS A 205 11.41 -6.03 2.21
N GLY A 206 12.42 -6.45 2.96
CA GLY A 206 13.71 -6.77 2.37
C GLY A 206 14.70 -5.61 2.52
N ASN A 207 15.55 -5.41 1.52
CA ASN A 207 16.54 -4.33 1.50
C ASN A 207 16.24 -3.36 0.36
N PHE A 208 15.82 -2.15 0.71
CA PHE A 208 15.53 -1.08 -0.26
C PHE A 208 16.68 -0.81 -1.25
N SER A 209 17.93 -0.95 -0.79
CA SER A 209 19.11 -0.66 -1.60
C SER A 209 19.60 -1.83 -2.45
N ASP A 210 19.03 -3.03 -2.25
CA ASP A 210 19.44 -4.24 -2.96
C ASP A 210 18.20 -5.05 -3.42
N PRO A 211 17.83 -5.00 -4.72
CA PRO A 211 16.65 -5.69 -5.24
C PRO A 211 16.80 -7.21 -5.25
N THR A 212 18.00 -7.76 -5.00
CA THR A 212 18.18 -9.21 -4.85
C THR A 212 17.79 -9.71 -3.45
N GLN A 213 17.67 -8.79 -2.48
CA GLN A 213 17.39 -9.06 -1.09
C GLN A 213 15.93 -8.71 -0.77
N ILE A 214 15.01 -9.50 -1.32
CA ILE A 214 13.56 -9.31 -1.17
C ILE A 214 12.99 -9.93 0.11
N ALA A 215 13.71 -10.85 0.75
CA ALA A 215 13.33 -11.38 2.06
C ALA A 215 13.85 -10.46 3.17
N PRO A 216 13.08 -10.17 4.24
CA PRO A 216 13.50 -9.24 5.29
C PRO A 216 14.90 -9.49 5.87
N PRO A 217 15.78 -8.48 5.81
CA PRO A 217 16.43 -7.94 6.98
C PRO A 217 15.61 -6.78 7.58
N GLN A 218 14.65 -6.23 6.83
CA GLN A 218 13.69 -5.25 7.32
C GLN A 218 12.26 -5.71 7.02
N GLY A 219 11.42 -5.71 8.06
CA GLY A 219 9.99 -6.02 7.96
C GLY A 219 9.16 -4.83 7.48
N THR A 220 7.89 -5.08 7.21
CA THR A 220 6.96 -4.06 6.68
C THR A 220 6.61 -2.96 7.69
N ASN A 221 6.86 -3.13 8.99
CA ASN A 221 6.73 -2.05 9.98
C ASN A 221 8.09 -1.45 10.37
N ASN A 222 9.10 -1.54 9.50
CA ASN A 222 10.47 -1.12 9.76
C ASN A 222 11.16 -1.89 10.89
N GLU A 223 10.68 -3.09 11.21
CA GLU A 223 11.40 -3.97 12.12
C GLU A 223 12.77 -4.30 11.53
N THR A 224 13.83 -4.25 12.33
CA THR A 224 15.20 -4.65 11.95
C THR A 224 15.83 -5.60 12.96
N SER A 225 15.19 -5.78 14.12
CA SER A 225 15.64 -6.71 15.15
C SER A 225 15.21 -8.12 14.80
N THR A 226 16.13 -9.07 14.89
CA THR A 226 15.86 -10.49 14.66
C THR A 226 14.92 -11.11 15.69
N THR A 227 14.65 -10.42 16.80
CA THR A 227 13.59 -10.78 17.77
C THR A 227 12.18 -10.54 17.23
N ALA A 228 12.00 -9.80 16.14
CA ALA A 228 10.72 -9.65 15.48
C ALA A 228 10.47 -10.83 14.53
N ALA A 229 9.24 -11.33 14.50
CA ALA A 229 8.87 -12.41 13.58
C ALA A 229 9.14 -12.06 12.10
N ALA A 230 9.02 -10.78 11.73
CA ALA A 230 9.27 -10.32 10.36
C ALA A 230 10.75 -10.43 9.92
N VAL A 231 11.71 -10.35 10.85
CA VAL A 231 13.16 -10.22 10.55
C VAL A 231 13.94 -11.46 11.03
N GLY A 232 13.24 -12.57 11.26
CA GLY A 232 13.81 -13.80 11.82
C GLY A 232 14.75 -14.53 10.85
N ALA A 233 14.57 -15.83 10.70
CA ALA A 233 15.52 -16.70 10.01
C ALA A 233 15.53 -16.60 8.47
N HIS A 234 14.81 -15.66 7.85
CA HIS A 234 14.72 -15.52 6.39
C HIS A 234 16.10 -15.55 5.70
N GLN A 235 16.99 -14.65 6.11
CA GLN A 235 18.31 -14.49 5.48
C GLN A 235 19.17 -15.76 5.56
N LEU A 236 19.09 -16.48 6.68
CA LEU A 236 19.78 -17.76 6.84
C LEU A 236 19.22 -18.81 5.89
N HIS A 237 17.90 -18.91 5.75
CA HIS A 237 17.27 -19.92 4.89
C HIS A 237 17.52 -19.69 3.40
N LEU A 238 17.43 -18.43 2.93
CA LEU A 238 17.57 -18.13 1.51
C LEU A 238 19.02 -18.10 1.02
N HIS A 239 19.97 -17.75 1.89
CA HIS A 239 21.34 -17.44 1.47
C HIS A 239 22.44 -18.00 2.36
N GLY A 240 22.13 -18.36 3.60
CA GLY A 240 23.12 -18.61 4.65
C GLY A 240 23.27 -20.07 5.07
N ILE A 241 22.63 -21.03 4.38
CA ILE A 241 22.74 -22.44 4.76
C ILE A 241 24.09 -22.99 4.29
N ALA A 242 24.93 -23.39 5.25
CA ALA A 242 26.24 -23.98 4.96
C ALA A 242 26.21 -25.50 4.80
N ILE A 243 25.21 -26.15 5.41
CA ILE A 243 25.16 -27.62 5.57
C ILE A 243 24.13 -28.30 4.67
N ALA A 244 23.35 -27.56 3.90
CA ALA A 244 22.32 -28.05 3.00
C ALA A 244 22.09 -27.03 1.88
N GLN A 245 21.21 -27.33 0.93
CA GLN A 245 20.78 -26.34 -0.06
C GLN A 245 19.96 -25.22 0.60
N ASN A 246 20.08 -24.01 0.06
CA ASN A 246 19.22 -22.90 0.48
C ASN A 246 17.74 -23.21 0.18
N VAL A 247 16.86 -22.73 1.05
CA VAL A 247 15.43 -22.96 0.99
C VAL A 247 14.77 -21.82 0.21
N ALA A 248 14.02 -22.18 -0.82
CA ALA A 248 13.27 -21.22 -1.62
C ALA A 248 12.02 -20.72 -0.87
N CYS A 249 11.57 -19.50 -1.18
CA CYS A 249 10.45 -18.85 -0.47
C CYS A 249 9.15 -19.67 -0.50
N ASN A 250 8.91 -20.37 -1.60
CA ASN A 250 7.73 -21.20 -1.82
C ASN A 250 7.65 -22.43 -0.89
N GLU A 251 8.73 -22.73 -0.17
CA GLU A 251 8.72 -23.75 0.86
C GLU A 251 8.04 -23.31 2.17
N CYS A 252 7.82 -22.02 2.37
CA CYS A 252 7.14 -21.48 3.55
C CYS A 252 5.79 -20.85 3.20
N HIS A 253 5.75 -20.02 2.16
CA HIS A 253 4.59 -19.20 1.81
C HIS A 253 4.36 -19.14 0.30
N ILE A 254 3.20 -18.64 -0.11
CA ILE A 254 2.95 -18.34 -1.52
C ILE A 254 3.72 -17.06 -1.87
N VAL A 255 4.52 -17.08 -2.94
CA VAL A 255 5.23 -15.90 -3.42
C VAL A 255 4.33 -15.17 -4.41
N PRO A 256 3.96 -13.90 -4.16
CA PRO A 256 3.15 -13.14 -5.10
C PRO A 256 3.95 -12.85 -6.39
N SER A 257 3.29 -12.92 -7.53
CA SER A 257 3.91 -12.60 -8.83
C SER A 257 4.02 -11.09 -9.09
N GLU A 258 3.15 -10.31 -8.46
CA GLU A 258 3.03 -8.86 -8.61
C GLU A 258 2.47 -8.21 -7.33
N PHE A 259 2.59 -6.88 -7.23
CA PHE A 259 2.15 -6.09 -6.07
C PHE A 259 0.68 -6.34 -5.68
N LYS A 260 -0.22 -6.41 -6.66
CA LYS A 260 -1.67 -6.60 -6.44
C LYS A 260 -2.12 -8.07 -6.48
N SER A 261 -1.19 -9.02 -6.40
CA SER A 261 -1.54 -10.44 -6.36
C SER A 261 -2.51 -10.71 -5.21
N ALA A 262 -3.53 -11.53 -5.44
CA ALA A 262 -4.45 -11.93 -4.39
C ALA A 262 -3.70 -12.60 -3.23
N GLY A 263 -3.97 -12.16 -2.00
CA GLY A 263 -3.28 -12.63 -0.79
C GLY A 263 -1.95 -11.96 -0.50
N HIS A 264 -1.47 -11.01 -1.31
CA HIS A 264 -0.24 -10.26 -0.98
C HIS A 264 -0.51 -9.13 0.03
N ILE A 265 -1.48 -8.27 -0.31
CA ILE A 265 -1.94 -7.17 0.53
C ILE A 265 -3.42 -7.38 0.73
N ASP A 266 -3.81 -7.83 1.92
CA ASP A 266 -5.20 -8.06 2.26
C ASP A 266 -5.48 -7.69 3.73
N GLY A 267 -6.63 -8.14 4.24
CA GLY A 267 -7.07 -7.83 5.60
C GLY A 267 -6.51 -8.76 6.66
N THR A 268 -5.64 -9.71 6.32
CA THR A 268 -5.03 -10.59 7.30
C THR A 268 -3.90 -9.84 8.04
N PRO A 269 -3.67 -10.17 9.33
CA PRO A 269 -2.69 -9.44 10.12
C PRO A 269 -1.23 -9.81 9.79
N ARG A 270 -0.99 -10.89 9.02
CA ARG A 270 0.32 -11.53 8.84
C ARG A 270 0.32 -12.31 7.51
N ALA A 271 1.50 -12.45 6.90
CA ALA A 271 1.68 -13.29 5.72
C ALA A 271 1.28 -14.76 6.00
N GLU A 272 0.57 -15.37 5.05
CA GLU A 272 0.09 -16.74 5.14
C GLU A 272 1.23 -17.76 4.95
N LEU A 273 1.27 -18.76 5.82
CA LEU A 273 2.20 -19.89 5.73
C LEU A 273 1.43 -21.13 5.27
N THR A 274 1.85 -21.70 4.15
CA THR A 274 1.21 -22.88 3.53
C THR A 274 2.12 -24.10 3.48
N PHE A 275 3.43 -23.91 3.63
CA PHE A 275 4.50 -24.89 3.55
C PHE A 275 4.54 -25.74 2.26
N GLY A 276 5.69 -25.76 1.60
CA GLY A 276 5.90 -26.46 0.34
C GLY A 276 5.98 -27.98 0.48
N ALA A 277 6.13 -28.66 -0.65
CA ALA A 277 6.19 -30.11 -0.71
C ALA A 277 7.44 -30.65 -0.01
N PHE A 278 8.59 -29.99 -0.15
CA PHE A 278 9.84 -30.42 0.47
C PHE A 278 9.77 -30.28 1.99
N THR A 279 9.25 -29.17 2.50
CA THR A 279 9.02 -28.98 3.94
C THR A 279 8.05 -30.00 4.54
N ASN A 280 7.07 -30.46 3.75
CA ASN A 280 6.07 -31.47 4.13
C ASN A 280 6.45 -32.92 3.78
N LEU A 281 7.72 -33.23 3.48
CA LEU A 281 8.14 -34.62 3.22
C LEU A 281 8.05 -35.54 4.44
N GLY A 282 7.85 -34.97 5.63
CA GLY A 282 7.74 -35.70 6.88
C GLY A 282 6.45 -36.53 7.05
N PRO A 283 6.36 -37.32 8.12
CA PRO A 283 5.19 -38.15 8.42
C PRO A 283 3.95 -37.33 8.83
N SER A 284 4.11 -36.05 9.15
CA SER A 284 3.05 -35.16 9.63
C SER A 284 3.14 -33.79 8.95
N GLN A 285 1.99 -33.11 8.85
CA GLN A 285 1.90 -31.82 8.19
C GLN A 285 2.65 -30.73 8.96
N ALA A 286 3.50 -29.99 8.24
CA ALA A 286 4.22 -28.84 8.74
C ALA A 286 3.26 -27.70 9.06
N TYR A 287 3.50 -27.01 10.17
CA TYR A 287 2.76 -25.80 10.52
C TYR A 287 3.62 -24.85 11.34
N TYR A 288 3.19 -23.59 11.42
CA TYR A 288 3.84 -22.56 12.20
C TYR A 288 2.94 -22.14 13.34
N ASP A 289 3.45 -22.21 14.57
CA ASP A 289 2.80 -21.65 15.73
C ASP A 289 3.08 -20.15 15.79
N PHE A 290 2.05 -19.36 15.54
CA PHE A 290 2.12 -17.91 15.46
C PHE A 290 2.24 -17.21 16.83
N ASP A 291 1.95 -17.91 17.93
CA ASP A 291 2.05 -17.38 19.29
C ASP A 291 3.42 -17.72 19.89
N GLU A 292 3.86 -18.97 19.73
CA GLU A 292 5.17 -19.42 20.21
C GLU A 292 6.33 -19.12 19.23
N LEU A 293 5.99 -18.69 18.01
CA LEU A 293 6.92 -18.45 16.91
C LEU A 293 7.76 -19.68 16.55
N THR A 294 7.15 -20.87 16.61
CA THR A 294 7.84 -22.14 16.36
C THR A 294 7.41 -22.78 15.05
N CYS A 295 8.38 -23.37 14.33
CA CYS A 295 8.08 -24.23 13.19
C CYS A 295 7.93 -25.67 13.68
N GLN A 296 6.84 -26.32 13.29
CA GLN A 296 6.46 -27.64 13.78
C GLN A 296 6.36 -28.62 12.64
N ASN A 297 6.76 -29.87 12.89
CA ASN A 297 6.62 -30.98 11.95
C ASN A 297 7.29 -30.72 10.58
N THR A 298 8.38 -29.94 10.56
CA THR A 298 9.08 -29.64 9.31
C THR A 298 10.13 -30.70 9.01
N TYR A 299 10.16 -31.20 7.77
CA TYR A 299 11.13 -32.21 7.34
C TYR A 299 12.57 -31.79 7.63
N CYS A 300 12.91 -30.54 7.29
CA CYS A 300 14.25 -29.97 7.44
C CYS A 300 14.75 -29.93 8.89
N HIS A 301 13.83 -29.80 9.86
CA HIS A 301 14.16 -29.79 11.29
C HIS A 301 13.92 -31.14 11.97
N GLY A 302 13.98 -32.24 11.20
CA GLY A 302 14.03 -33.59 11.75
C GLY A 302 12.68 -34.31 11.83
N ASN A 303 11.63 -33.78 11.20
CA ASN A 303 10.38 -34.54 11.02
C ASN A 303 10.52 -35.48 9.82
N PHE A 304 11.31 -36.54 9.95
CA PHE A 304 11.48 -37.53 8.88
C PHE A 304 11.45 -38.95 9.43
N GLU A 305 11.01 -39.88 8.58
CA GLU A 305 11.02 -41.31 8.84
C GLU A 305 11.46 -42.04 7.57
N PHE A 306 12.35 -43.01 7.73
CA PHE A 306 12.78 -43.88 6.64
C PHE A 306 12.61 -45.34 7.04
N PHE A 307 11.82 -46.10 6.31
CA PHE A 307 11.52 -47.48 6.68
C PHE A 307 12.58 -48.47 6.20
N ALA A 308 12.92 -49.43 7.06
CA ALA A 308 13.84 -50.51 6.72
C ALA A 308 13.33 -51.36 5.54
N SER A 309 12.00 -51.48 5.39
CA SER A 309 11.35 -52.20 4.29
C SER A 309 11.53 -51.55 2.92
N GLU A 310 11.87 -50.27 2.89
CA GLU A 310 12.05 -49.48 1.66
C GLU A 310 13.54 -49.27 1.33
N SER A 311 14.43 -49.64 2.26
CA SER A 311 15.86 -49.45 2.14
C SER A 311 16.54 -50.56 1.34
N GLN A 312 17.53 -50.17 0.54
CA GLN A 312 18.47 -51.11 -0.09
C GLN A 312 19.44 -51.73 0.94
N TYR A 313 19.56 -51.13 2.12
CA TYR A 313 20.48 -51.56 3.18
C TYR A 313 19.76 -51.85 4.51
N PRO A 314 18.87 -52.86 4.59
CA PRO A 314 18.12 -53.16 5.82
C PRO A 314 19.00 -53.50 7.03
N PHE A 315 20.23 -53.97 6.79
CA PHE A 315 21.19 -54.25 7.88
C PHE A 315 21.55 -53.00 8.69
N ALA A 316 21.34 -51.81 8.12
CA ALA A 316 21.67 -50.54 8.77
C ALA A 316 20.65 -50.13 9.85
N TYR A 317 19.57 -50.88 10.03
CA TYR A 317 18.46 -50.55 10.90
C TYR A 317 18.45 -51.45 12.14
N THR A 318 18.12 -50.89 13.30
CA THR A 318 17.88 -51.64 14.55
C THR A 318 16.39 -51.91 14.80
N GLY A 319 15.51 -51.27 14.03
CA GLY A 319 14.06 -51.41 14.11
C GLY A 319 13.39 -51.26 12.74
N GLU A 320 12.09 -50.97 12.74
CA GLU A 320 11.30 -50.86 11.51
C GLU A 320 11.64 -49.62 10.67
N LYS A 321 12.17 -48.56 11.31
CA LYS A 321 12.49 -47.29 10.67
C LYS A 321 13.66 -46.58 11.36
N MET A 322 14.27 -45.64 10.64
CA MET A 322 15.07 -44.56 11.21
C MET A 322 14.23 -43.29 11.28
N GLU A 323 14.37 -42.52 12.34
CA GLU A 323 13.60 -41.30 12.55
C GLU A 323 14.47 -40.16 13.08
N GLY A 324 14.07 -38.93 12.73
CA GLY A 324 14.68 -37.72 13.25
C GLY A 324 14.15 -37.34 14.65
N ASN A 325 14.57 -36.18 15.11
CA ASN A 325 14.23 -35.66 16.43
C ASN A 325 12.97 -34.79 16.43
N ASN A 326 12.41 -34.47 15.25
CA ASN A 326 11.29 -33.53 15.06
C ASN A 326 11.46 -32.25 15.90
N PHE A 327 12.60 -31.59 15.72
CA PHE A 327 12.95 -30.40 16.47
C PHE A 327 12.07 -29.22 16.05
N SER A 328 11.66 -28.44 17.04
CA SER A 328 10.75 -27.31 16.91
C SER A 328 11.52 -26.00 17.06
N PRO A 329 12.17 -25.48 16.00
CA PRO A 329 12.96 -24.26 16.12
C PRO A 329 12.07 -23.03 16.36
N ILE A 330 12.58 -22.10 17.15
CA ILE A 330 12.03 -20.77 17.37
C ILE A 330 12.53 -19.84 16.25
N TRP A 331 11.61 -19.37 15.41
CA TRP A 331 11.87 -18.66 14.16
C TRP A 331 12.69 -17.36 14.32
N ASN A 332 12.41 -16.60 15.37
CA ASN A 332 13.05 -15.32 15.66
C ASN A 332 14.29 -15.45 16.57
N LYS A 333 14.82 -16.67 16.73
CA LYS A 333 16.03 -16.94 17.52
C LYS A 333 17.17 -17.36 16.59
N VAL A 334 18.05 -16.40 16.26
CA VAL A 334 19.13 -16.57 15.27
C VAL A 334 20.53 -16.61 15.91
N ASP A 335 20.66 -17.28 17.06
CA ASP A 335 21.93 -17.42 17.80
C ASP A 335 22.72 -18.69 17.44
N GLY A 336 22.30 -19.40 16.39
CA GLY A 336 22.89 -20.66 15.93
C GLY A 336 22.39 -21.92 16.67
N THR A 337 21.63 -21.77 17.76
CA THR A 337 21.15 -22.94 18.54
C THR A 337 20.01 -23.70 17.86
N GLN A 338 19.27 -23.05 16.96
CA GLN A 338 18.06 -23.62 16.34
C GLN A 338 18.35 -24.63 15.21
N ALA A 339 19.60 -24.71 14.76
CA ALA A 339 20.05 -25.66 13.74
C ALA A 339 21.43 -26.26 14.10
N ALA A 340 21.74 -26.35 15.40
CA ALA A 340 22.97 -26.98 15.86
C ALA A 340 22.98 -28.49 15.50
N CYS A 341 24.16 -29.04 15.18
CA CYS A 341 24.27 -30.48 14.94
C CYS A 341 23.69 -31.28 16.11
N GLY A 342 22.92 -32.32 15.82
CA GLY A 342 22.23 -33.11 16.84
C GLY A 342 20.77 -32.70 17.06
N THR A 343 20.35 -31.49 16.65
CA THR A 343 18.95 -31.08 16.83
C THR A 343 18.01 -31.80 15.88
N CYS A 344 18.34 -31.92 14.59
CA CYS A 344 17.47 -32.60 13.61
C CYS A 344 17.54 -34.14 13.71
N HIS A 345 18.74 -34.67 13.92
CA HIS A 345 19.04 -36.09 14.13
C HIS A 345 20.27 -36.22 15.02
N GLY A 346 20.43 -37.34 15.70
CA GLY A 346 21.49 -37.51 16.69
C GLY A 346 21.05 -37.13 18.10
N GLU A 347 22.04 -36.87 18.95
CA GLU A 347 21.86 -36.57 20.36
C GLU A 347 22.79 -35.43 20.76
N ILE A 348 22.29 -34.54 21.62
CA ILE A 348 23.05 -33.44 22.22
C ILE A 348 22.99 -33.55 23.74
N ASP A 349 24.02 -33.04 24.42
CA ASP A 349 24.03 -32.92 25.87
C ASP A 349 23.22 -31.71 26.36
N SER A 350 23.16 -31.52 27.67
CA SER A 350 22.45 -30.38 28.28
C SER A 350 23.05 -29.01 27.92
N ASN A 351 24.26 -28.97 27.38
CA ASN A 351 24.96 -27.77 26.95
C ASN A 351 24.84 -27.53 25.43
N GLY A 352 24.10 -28.40 24.71
CA GLY A 352 23.96 -28.33 23.27
C GLY A 352 25.16 -28.86 22.48
N GLN A 353 26.06 -29.61 23.13
CA GLN A 353 27.19 -30.25 22.47
C GLN A 353 26.75 -31.59 21.88
N LEU A 354 27.12 -31.85 20.63
CA LEU A 354 26.86 -33.10 19.93
C LEU A 354 27.48 -34.30 20.69
N ILE A 355 26.63 -35.23 21.09
CA ILE A 355 27.01 -36.54 21.66
C ILE A 355 27.14 -37.56 20.53
N SER A 356 26.13 -37.64 19.67
CA SER A 356 26.05 -38.60 18.57
C SER A 356 25.38 -37.96 17.36
N ALA A 357 25.86 -38.27 16.17
CA ALA A 357 25.19 -37.86 14.92
C ALA A 357 24.21 -38.93 14.40
N LEU A 358 24.10 -40.08 15.08
CA LEU A 358 23.32 -41.21 14.60
C LEU A 358 21.81 -40.92 14.73
N PRO A 359 21.01 -41.03 13.66
CA PRO A 359 19.57 -40.95 13.79
C PRO A 359 19.05 -42.13 14.62
N LYS A 360 17.90 -41.96 15.27
CA LYS A 360 17.26 -43.03 16.03
C LYS A 360 16.93 -44.17 15.09
N GLY A 361 17.22 -45.41 15.50
CA GLY A 361 17.03 -46.60 14.67
C GLY A 361 18.21 -46.96 13.76
N HIS A 362 19.28 -46.14 13.70
CA HIS A 362 20.51 -46.52 13.02
C HIS A 362 21.25 -47.62 13.80
N TYR A 363 21.89 -48.54 13.08
CA TYR A 363 22.69 -49.59 13.70
C TYR A 363 24.06 -49.12 14.20
N GLY A 364 24.60 -49.89 15.14
CA GLY A 364 25.96 -49.69 15.63
C GLY A 364 26.11 -48.43 16.47
N ASP A 365 27.36 -48.17 16.83
CA ASP A 365 27.80 -46.98 17.54
C ASP A 365 29.08 -46.50 16.84
N PHE A 366 28.99 -45.34 16.21
CA PHE A 366 30.00 -44.82 15.28
C PHE A 366 30.39 -43.40 15.68
N SER A 367 31.70 -43.13 15.67
CA SER A 367 32.20 -41.77 15.72
C SER A 367 31.94 -41.03 14.42
N LEU A 368 31.87 -39.69 14.47
CA LEU A 368 31.76 -38.81 13.30
C LEU A 368 32.73 -39.14 12.16
N THR A 369 33.96 -39.50 12.51
CA THR A 369 35.03 -39.84 11.54
C THR A 369 34.77 -41.15 10.79
N THR A 370 33.94 -42.04 11.34
CA THR A 370 33.63 -43.34 10.73
C THR A 370 32.50 -43.24 9.70
N CYS A 371 31.68 -42.19 9.79
CA CYS A 371 30.52 -41.94 8.92
C CYS A 371 30.89 -41.96 7.43
N ALA A 372 32.05 -41.40 7.07
CA ALA A 372 32.55 -41.36 5.69
C ALA A 372 32.78 -42.74 5.07
N THR A 373 32.86 -43.82 5.85
CA THR A 373 32.96 -45.19 5.31
C THR A 373 31.77 -45.52 4.41
N CYS A 374 30.58 -45.15 4.88
CA CYS A 374 29.30 -45.39 4.23
C CYS A 374 28.77 -44.11 3.58
N HIS A 375 28.83 -42.94 4.23
CA HIS A 375 28.29 -41.68 3.73
C HIS A 375 29.33 -40.81 3.00
N ARG A 376 30.27 -41.42 2.26
CA ARG A 376 31.40 -40.72 1.61
C ARG A 376 31.03 -39.61 0.63
N GLY A 377 29.81 -39.67 0.07
CA GLY A 377 29.29 -38.63 -0.81
C GLY A 377 28.83 -37.38 -0.06
N VAL A 378 28.54 -37.51 1.24
CA VAL A 378 27.95 -36.45 2.07
C VAL A 378 28.97 -35.87 3.03
N VAL A 379 29.74 -36.73 3.70
CA VAL A 379 30.69 -36.34 4.77
C VAL A 379 32.09 -36.89 4.54
N ASN A 380 33.11 -36.13 4.94
CA ASN A 380 34.51 -36.56 4.90
C ASN A 380 34.96 -37.27 6.20
N GLU A 381 36.23 -37.71 6.24
CA GLU A 381 36.85 -38.38 7.39
C GLU A 381 36.92 -37.52 8.67
N ASN A 382 36.71 -36.20 8.57
CA ASN A 382 36.60 -35.29 9.71
C ASN A 382 35.15 -35.12 10.21
N GLY A 383 34.16 -35.73 9.53
CA GLY A 383 32.75 -35.54 9.81
C GLY A 383 32.17 -34.21 9.29
N GLU A 384 32.90 -33.53 8.39
CA GLU A 384 32.43 -32.30 7.75
C GLU A 384 31.58 -32.64 6.53
N ILE A 385 30.49 -31.89 6.32
CA ILE A 385 29.64 -32.04 5.14
C ILE A 385 30.39 -31.46 3.93
N ILE A 386 30.63 -32.30 2.94
CA ILE A 386 31.37 -31.94 1.71
C ILE A 386 30.45 -31.72 0.51
N ASP A 387 29.24 -32.27 0.54
CA ASP A 387 28.21 -32.02 -0.46
C ASP A 387 26.88 -31.62 0.21
N PRO A 388 26.65 -30.31 0.39
CA PRO A 388 25.39 -29.79 0.92
C PRO A 388 24.17 -30.15 0.06
N THR A 389 24.35 -30.55 -1.21
CA THR A 389 23.22 -30.96 -2.04
C THR A 389 22.64 -32.31 -1.64
N LYS A 390 23.39 -33.09 -0.85
CA LYS A 390 23.00 -34.41 -0.36
C LYS A 390 22.58 -34.44 1.12
N HIS A 391 22.78 -33.35 1.85
CA HIS A 391 22.36 -33.28 3.25
C HIS A 391 21.04 -32.50 3.34
N ILE A 392 20.02 -33.13 3.93
CA ILE A 392 18.63 -32.64 3.94
C ILE A 392 18.03 -32.59 2.51
N ASN A 393 18.08 -33.70 1.77
CA ASN A 393 17.61 -33.78 0.37
C ASN A 393 16.42 -34.74 0.15
N GLY A 394 15.85 -35.31 1.22
CA GLY A 394 14.77 -36.30 1.12
C GLY A 394 15.23 -37.75 0.95
N GLN A 395 16.55 -38.02 0.96
CA GLN A 395 17.11 -39.34 0.64
C GLN A 395 18.15 -39.78 1.67
N ILE A 396 18.45 -41.08 1.65
CA ILE A 396 19.55 -41.67 2.41
C ILE A 396 20.72 -41.89 1.45
N ASP A 397 21.64 -40.93 1.39
CA ASP A 397 22.84 -41.03 0.56
C ASP A 397 23.89 -41.93 1.21
N VAL A 398 24.04 -43.15 0.68
CA VAL A 398 25.02 -44.14 1.14
C VAL A 398 25.83 -44.65 -0.06
N PHE A 399 27.12 -44.82 0.17
CA PHE A 399 28.20 -45.29 -0.70
C PHE A 399 28.57 -44.37 -1.87
N ASP A 400 27.66 -43.50 -2.34
CA ASP A 400 27.94 -42.53 -3.41
C ASP A 400 27.34 -41.14 -3.17
#